data_AF-A0A815ST34-F1
#
_entry.id   AF-A0A815ST34-F1
#
_cell.length_a   1.000
_cell.length_b   1.000
_cell.length_c   1.000
_cell.angle_alpha   90.00
_cell.angle_beta   90.00
_cell.angle_gamma   90.00
#
_symmetry.space_group_name_H-M   'P 1'
#
loop_
_entity.id
_entity.type
_entity.pdbx_description
1 polymer ?
#
loop_
_entity_poly.entity_id
_entity_poly.type
_entity_poly.pdbx_seq_one_letter_code
_entity_poly.pdbx_strand_id
1 'polypeptide(L)'
;MTCFSNLKSLIISCPYGFPDEELKLIFASEQFESLHSFRILEAEVGCGSNSHLYDYYPSQDYVFKNIFNKKTSLRTFEYLLKTSPLVIHDTNIFETNSNLYSLTLILKDFEDIYSLLSYTPNLEYLYLLSEPPYRRIRILSKFSSSLICLSLDLNEIQNKTDDFPLNHIKLKELLEIMINLQKFHLRAYVADNEIDKNFILSKFNDPFWSDHNWSFGMNEYVLFTLPYQFDDFE
;
A
#
# COMPACT_ATOMS: atom_id res chain seq x y z
N MET A 1 -1.73 16.32 -32.76
CA MET A 1 -3.15 16.49 -32.39
C MET A 1 -3.33 15.79 -31.06
N THR A 2 -3.55 16.50 -29.97
CA THR A 2 -3.74 15.90 -28.64
C THR A 2 -5.21 15.51 -28.49
N CYS A 3 -5.50 14.22 -28.54
CA CYS A 3 -6.82 13.71 -28.18
C CYS A 3 -7.06 13.96 -26.68
N PHE A 4 -8.25 14.45 -26.31
CA PHE A 4 -8.67 14.70 -24.93
C PHE A 4 -7.84 15.75 -24.16
N SER A 5 -7.72 16.97 -24.67
CA SER A 5 -7.00 18.07 -24.02
C SER A 5 -7.49 18.46 -22.61
N ASN A 6 -8.68 18.00 -22.22
CA ASN A 6 -9.29 18.24 -20.90
C ASN A 6 -9.40 16.96 -20.05
N LEU A 7 -8.64 15.91 -20.38
CA LEU A 7 -8.65 14.67 -19.61
C LEU A 7 -8.19 14.93 -18.18
N LYS A 8 -9.04 14.62 -17.19
CA LYS A 8 -8.76 14.79 -15.76
C LYS A 8 -8.66 13.49 -14.99
N SER A 9 -9.26 12.43 -15.51
CA SER A 9 -9.23 11.11 -14.91
C SER A 9 -9.01 10.09 -16.01
N LEU A 10 -8.14 9.12 -15.75
CA LEU A 10 -7.89 7.98 -16.61
C LEU A 10 -8.00 6.71 -15.78
N ILE A 11 -8.86 5.80 -16.23
CA ILE A 11 -9.01 4.46 -15.65
C ILE A 11 -8.66 3.46 -16.74
N ILE A 12 -7.70 2.60 -16.44
CA ILE A 12 -7.28 1.51 -17.29
C ILE A 12 -7.64 0.21 -16.58
N SER A 13 -8.47 -0.60 -17.22
CA SER A 13 -8.82 -1.93 -16.74
C SER A 13 -8.29 -2.95 -17.74
N CYS A 14 -7.50 -3.89 -17.24
CA CYS A 14 -6.85 -4.90 -18.05
C CYS A 14 -7.15 -6.28 -17.49
N PRO A 15 -7.74 -7.20 -18.26
CA PRO A 15 -8.03 -8.53 -17.73
C PRO A 15 -6.78 -9.34 -17.36
N TYR A 16 -5.69 -9.20 -18.11
CA TYR A 16 -4.53 -10.10 -18.03
C TYR A 16 -3.19 -9.34 -17.91
N GLY A 17 -3.18 -8.28 -17.11
CA GLY A 17 -2.02 -7.40 -16.93
C GLY A 17 -1.91 -6.34 -18.03
N PHE A 18 -0.92 -5.46 -17.88
CA PHE A 18 -0.68 -4.34 -18.79
C PHE A 18 0.79 -4.29 -19.18
N PRO A 19 1.12 -4.23 -20.48
CA PRO A 19 2.51 -4.29 -20.89
C PRO A 19 3.28 -3.02 -20.49
N ASP A 20 4.51 -3.22 -19.99
CA ASP A 20 5.30 -2.21 -19.29
C ASP A 20 5.73 -1.04 -20.19
N GLU A 21 5.95 -1.29 -21.48
CA GLU A 21 6.35 -0.25 -22.44
C GLU A 21 5.20 0.74 -22.71
N GLU A 22 3.97 0.25 -22.83
CA GLU A 22 2.76 1.06 -22.93
C GLU A 22 2.54 1.88 -21.66
N LEU A 23 2.86 1.30 -20.49
CA LEU A 23 2.77 1.99 -19.22
C LEU A 23 3.76 3.14 -19.15
N LYS A 24 5.02 2.91 -19.52
CA LYS A 24 6.04 3.97 -19.63
C LYS A 24 5.60 5.10 -20.56
N LEU A 25 5.00 4.77 -21.70
CA LEU A 25 4.49 5.78 -22.64
C LEU A 25 3.37 6.62 -22.03
N ILE A 26 2.47 6.02 -21.26
CA ILE A 26 1.42 6.75 -20.55
C ILE A 26 2.04 7.71 -19.53
N PHE A 27 2.92 7.22 -18.67
CA PHE A 27 3.56 8.04 -17.63
C PHE A 27 4.46 9.15 -18.22
N ALA A 28 5.08 8.92 -19.37
CA ALA A 28 5.90 9.92 -20.06
C ALA A 28 5.09 10.98 -20.81
N SER A 29 3.76 10.83 -20.91
CA SER A 29 2.91 11.77 -21.64
C SER A 29 2.68 13.07 -20.86
N GLU A 30 2.68 14.21 -21.55
CA GLU A 30 2.35 15.51 -20.95
C GLU A 30 0.94 15.51 -20.34
N GLN A 31 0.02 14.73 -20.91
CA GLN A 31 -1.33 14.59 -20.38
C GLN A 31 -1.34 13.99 -18.98
N PHE A 32 -0.43 13.06 -18.66
CA PHE A 32 -0.36 12.43 -17.35
C PHE A 32 -0.11 13.45 -16.24
N GLU A 33 0.80 14.42 -16.45
CA GLU A 33 1.10 15.47 -15.46
C GLU A 33 -0.14 16.32 -15.13
N SER A 34 -1.11 16.40 -16.05
CA SER A 34 -2.34 17.18 -15.90
C SER A 34 -3.52 16.41 -15.29
N LEU A 35 -3.39 15.08 -15.14
CA LEU A 35 -4.42 14.24 -14.53
C LEU A 35 -4.60 14.59 -13.05
N HIS A 36 -5.84 14.57 -12.60
CA HIS A 36 -6.17 14.62 -11.17
C HIS A 36 -6.36 13.22 -10.60
N SER A 37 -6.67 12.24 -11.44
CA SER A 37 -6.94 10.87 -11.03
C SER A 37 -6.39 9.89 -12.05
N PHE A 38 -5.68 8.88 -11.57
CA PHE A 38 -5.23 7.78 -12.39
C PHE A 38 -5.46 6.47 -11.64
N ARG A 39 -6.11 5.53 -12.31
CA ARG A 39 -6.32 4.17 -11.82
C ARG A 39 -5.93 3.18 -12.90
N ILE A 40 -5.12 2.20 -12.53
CA ILE A 40 -4.87 1.02 -13.34
C ILE A 40 -5.16 -0.22 -12.52
N LEU A 41 -5.97 -1.14 -13.06
CA LEU A 41 -6.34 -2.37 -12.36
C LEU A 41 -6.30 -3.59 -13.26
N GLU A 42 -5.92 -4.71 -12.66
CA GLU A 42 -6.00 -6.02 -13.27
C GLU A 42 -7.28 -6.73 -12.81
N ALA A 43 -8.19 -7.02 -13.75
CA ALA A 43 -9.53 -7.52 -13.44
C ALA A 43 -9.56 -9.04 -13.20
N GLU A 44 -8.74 -9.82 -13.89
CA GLU A 44 -8.66 -11.27 -13.69
C GLU A 44 -7.23 -11.65 -13.29
N VAL A 45 -7.09 -12.61 -12.37
CA VAL A 45 -5.80 -13.28 -12.18
C VAL A 45 -5.74 -14.32 -13.27
N GLY A 46 -4.86 -14.15 -14.26
CA GLY A 46 -4.68 -15.16 -15.31
C GLY A 46 -4.51 -16.55 -14.69
N CYS A 47 -5.51 -17.42 -14.87
CA CYS A 47 -5.46 -18.83 -14.49
C CYS A 47 -4.36 -19.52 -15.28
N GLY A 48 -3.13 -19.52 -14.78
CA GLY A 48 -2.05 -20.29 -15.38
C GLY A 48 -0.71 -19.60 -15.35
N SER A 49 -0.05 -19.63 -14.21
CA SER A 49 1.24 -20.30 -14.11
C SER A 49 1.71 -20.30 -12.67
N ASN A 50 2.13 -21.48 -12.21
CA ASN A 50 3.11 -21.63 -11.13
C ASN A 50 4.43 -20.99 -11.59
N SER A 51 4.48 -19.67 -11.72
CA SER A 51 5.69 -18.95 -12.12
C SER A 51 6.53 -18.69 -10.88
N HIS A 52 7.28 -19.71 -10.48
CA HIS A 52 8.59 -19.53 -9.83
C HIS A 52 9.60 -18.85 -10.79
N LEU A 53 9.16 -17.83 -11.53
CA LEU A 53 9.87 -17.16 -12.63
C LEU A 53 9.79 -15.64 -12.43
N TYR A 54 10.17 -15.13 -11.26
CA TYR A 54 10.18 -13.68 -11.04
C TYR A 54 11.31 -13.23 -10.10
N ASP A 55 12.54 -13.49 -10.53
CA ASP A 55 13.75 -12.94 -9.90
C ASP A 55 14.24 -11.63 -10.57
N TYR A 56 13.55 -11.13 -11.60
CA TYR A 56 13.89 -9.87 -12.23
C TYR A 56 12.65 -9.08 -12.63
N TYR A 57 12.13 -8.29 -11.69
CA TYR A 57 11.24 -7.19 -12.05
C TYR A 57 12.13 -6.00 -12.42
N PRO A 58 12.06 -5.50 -13.67
CA PRO A 58 12.75 -4.26 -14.01
C PRO A 58 12.28 -3.15 -13.04
N SER A 59 13.19 -2.27 -12.62
CA SER A 59 12.81 -1.25 -11.64
C SER A 59 11.71 -0.37 -12.22
N GLN A 60 10.56 -0.38 -11.56
CA GLN A 60 9.40 0.45 -11.93
C GLN A 60 9.51 1.84 -11.31
N ASP A 61 10.74 2.32 -11.10
CA ASP A 61 11.03 3.63 -10.53
C ASP A 61 10.37 4.75 -11.34
N TYR A 62 10.12 4.53 -12.63
CA TYR A 62 9.41 5.48 -13.47
C TYR A 62 7.97 5.73 -13.00
N VAL A 63 7.28 4.74 -12.42
CA VAL A 63 5.94 4.90 -11.85
C VAL A 63 6.02 5.87 -10.67
N PHE A 64 6.89 5.60 -9.70
CA PHE A 64 7.09 6.44 -8.53
C PHE A 64 7.63 7.83 -8.86
N LYS A 65 8.55 7.97 -9.83
CA LYS A 65 9.05 9.27 -10.30
C LYS A 65 7.94 10.17 -10.86
N ASN A 66 6.88 9.60 -11.41
CA ASN A 66 5.77 10.37 -11.96
C ASN A 66 4.68 10.67 -10.93
N ILE A 67 4.50 9.80 -9.93
CA ILE A 67 3.59 10.03 -8.80
C ILE A 67 4.19 11.04 -7.83
N PHE A 68 5.46 10.86 -7.47
CA PHE A 68 6.24 11.73 -6.56
C PHE A 68 7.00 12.77 -7.37
N ASN A 69 6.22 13.65 -8.00
CA ASN A 69 6.69 14.76 -8.82
C ASN A 69 5.99 16.05 -8.40
N LYS A 70 6.72 17.14 -8.16
CA LYS A 70 6.09 18.39 -7.73
C LYS A 70 5.20 19.05 -8.78
N LYS A 71 5.37 18.68 -10.05
CA LYS A 71 4.60 19.22 -11.19
C LYS A 71 3.28 18.50 -11.41
N THR A 72 3.13 17.28 -10.90
CA THR A 72 1.92 16.50 -11.17
C THR A 72 0.71 17.10 -10.46
N SER A 73 -0.42 17.13 -11.16
CA SER A 73 -1.73 17.54 -10.62
C SER A 73 -2.47 16.40 -9.94
N LEU A 74 -1.83 15.23 -9.85
CA LEU A 74 -2.44 13.99 -9.40
C LEU A 74 -2.86 14.09 -7.94
N ARG A 75 -4.16 13.86 -7.72
CA ARG A 75 -4.81 13.89 -6.41
C ARG A 75 -5.11 12.49 -5.91
N THR A 76 -5.46 11.57 -6.82
CA THR A 76 -5.68 10.15 -6.53
C THR A 76 -4.83 9.28 -7.44
N PHE A 77 -4.21 8.26 -6.87
CA PHE A 77 -3.47 7.26 -7.62
C PHE A 77 -3.80 5.85 -7.12
N GLU A 78 -4.17 4.98 -8.04
CA GLU A 78 -4.43 3.57 -7.77
C GLU A 78 -3.66 2.69 -8.75
N TYR A 79 -2.77 1.85 -8.22
CA TYR A 79 -2.02 0.86 -8.99
C TYR A 79 -2.30 -0.54 -8.47
N LEU A 80 -3.16 -1.24 -9.21
CA LEU A 80 -3.75 -2.53 -8.84
C LEU A 80 -3.42 -3.63 -9.88
N LEU A 81 -2.21 -3.59 -10.45
CA LEU A 81 -1.72 -4.67 -11.32
C LEU A 81 -1.06 -5.76 -10.46
N LYS A 82 -1.58 -6.98 -10.53
CA LYS A 82 -1.13 -8.13 -9.71
C LYS A 82 0.05 -8.84 -10.37
N THR A 83 0.09 -8.87 -11.70
CA THR A 83 1.18 -9.44 -12.51
C THR A 83 2.45 -8.58 -12.53
N SER A 84 2.37 -7.35 -12.04
CA SER A 84 3.45 -6.37 -12.11
C SER A 84 3.53 -5.54 -10.81
N PRO A 85 3.69 -6.17 -9.63
CA PRO A 85 3.68 -5.46 -8.36
C PRO A 85 4.89 -4.51 -8.24
N LEU A 86 4.67 -3.34 -7.65
CA LEU A 86 5.70 -2.32 -7.52
C LEU A 86 6.73 -2.69 -6.43
N VAL A 87 7.98 -2.28 -6.60
CA VAL A 87 9.04 -2.40 -5.58
C VAL A 87 9.66 -1.05 -5.32
N ILE A 88 9.87 -0.71 -4.05
CA ILE A 88 10.51 0.55 -3.63
C ILE A 88 11.93 0.25 -3.16
N HIS A 89 12.94 0.61 -3.96
CA HIS A 89 14.35 0.36 -3.65
C HIS A 89 15.16 1.61 -3.28
N ASP A 90 14.91 2.75 -3.93
CA ASP A 90 15.64 4.01 -3.70
C ASP A 90 14.68 5.20 -3.76
N THR A 91 14.51 5.89 -2.64
CA THR A 91 13.63 7.06 -2.57
C THR A 91 14.36 8.39 -2.79
N ASN A 92 15.69 8.40 -2.91
CA ASN A 92 16.48 9.63 -3.03
C ASN A 92 16.20 10.43 -4.32
N ILE A 93 15.47 9.83 -5.25
CA ILE A 93 15.10 10.39 -6.55
C ILE A 93 13.69 11.00 -6.59
N PHE A 94 12.92 10.89 -5.51
CA PHE A 94 11.53 11.36 -5.47
C PHE A 94 11.44 12.84 -5.10
N GLU A 95 10.52 13.56 -5.75
CA GLU A 95 10.12 14.89 -5.34
C GLU A 95 8.82 14.84 -4.54
N THR A 96 8.56 15.86 -3.72
CA THR A 96 7.30 15.93 -2.97
C THR A 96 6.12 16.20 -3.90
N ASN A 97 5.07 15.37 -3.82
CA ASN A 97 3.77 15.62 -4.41
C ASN A 97 2.77 16.02 -3.31
N SER A 98 2.53 17.33 -3.19
CA SER A 98 1.58 17.89 -2.22
C SER A 98 0.12 17.85 -2.69
N ASN A 99 -0.16 17.47 -3.94
CA ASN A 99 -1.53 17.38 -4.45
C ASN A 99 -2.19 16.04 -4.13
N LEU A 100 -1.39 14.99 -3.91
CA LEU A 100 -1.84 13.65 -3.65
C LEU A 100 -2.53 13.55 -2.28
N TYR A 101 -3.81 13.17 -2.28
CA TYR A 101 -4.60 12.94 -1.06
C TYR A 101 -4.97 11.47 -0.86
N SER A 102 -4.96 10.66 -1.93
CA SER A 102 -5.27 9.23 -1.86
C SER A 102 -4.31 8.40 -2.69
N LEU A 103 -3.79 7.33 -2.08
CA LEU A 103 -2.81 6.43 -2.68
C LEU A 103 -3.20 4.98 -2.38
N THR A 104 -3.37 4.18 -3.44
CA THR A 104 -3.65 2.74 -3.37
C THR A 104 -2.60 2.01 -4.19
N LEU A 105 -1.85 1.09 -3.57
CA LEU A 105 -0.75 0.39 -4.23
C LEU A 105 -0.77 -1.10 -3.93
N ILE A 106 -0.51 -1.91 -4.96
CA ILE A 106 0.00 -3.27 -4.81
C ILE A 106 1.53 -3.21 -4.87
N LEU A 107 2.16 -3.56 -3.76
CA LEU A 107 3.61 -3.63 -3.60
C LEU A 107 4.04 -5.09 -3.49
N LYS A 108 5.21 -5.43 -4.04
CA LYS A 108 5.85 -6.71 -3.72
C LYS A 108 6.57 -6.62 -2.39
N ASP A 109 7.28 -5.52 -2.16
CA ASP A 109 8.00 -5.25 -0.92
C ASP A 109 8.12 -3.72 -0.76
N PHE A 110 8.15 -3.27 0.50
CA PHE A 110 8.48 -1.91 0.86
C PHE A 110 9.35 -1.91 2.12
N GLU A 111 10.40 -1.09 2.12
CA GLU A 111 11.30 -1.03 3.28
C GLU A 111 10.63 -0.31 4.47
N ASP A 112 9.93 0.78 4.19
CA ASP A 112 9.28 1.59 5.21
C ASP A 112 8.13 2.44 4.65
N ILE A 113 7.00 2.43 5.35
CA ILE A 113 5.83 3.25 5.02
C ILE A 113 6.13 4.75 5.20
N TYR A 114 7.04 5.13 6.11
CA TYR A 114 7.37 6.55 6.31
C TYR A 114 8.05 7.17 5.10
N SER A 115 8.81 6.37 4.34
CA SER A 115 9.45 6.84 3.11
C SER A 115 8.39 7.32 2.13
N LEU A 116 7.31 6.56 1.91
CA LEU A 116 6.17 6.97 1.08
C LEU A 116 5.55 8.27 1.58
N LEU A 117 5.21 8.30 2.88
CA LEU A 117 4.49 9.42 3.47
C LEU A 117 5.32 10.72 3.44
N SER A 118 6.65 10.65 3.48
CA SER A 118 7.54 11.82 3.42
C SER A 118 7.48 12.60 2.11
N TYR A 119 7.07 11.96 1.00
CA TYR A 119 6.90 12.61 -0.30
C TYR A 119 5.45 13.06 -0.55
N THR A 120 4.53 12.78 0.38
CA THR A 120 3.09 13.06 0.21
C THR A 120 2.51 13.70 1.48
N PRO A 121 2.88 14.96 1.78
CA PRO A 121 2.54 15.61 3.05
C PRO A 121 1.04 15.81 3.28
N ASN A 122 0.23 15.79 2.21
CA ASN A 122 -1.22 15.98 2.24
C ASN A 122 -2.00 14.67 2.01
N LEU A 123 -1.32 13.52 2.12
CA LEU A 123 -1.96 12.22 1.96
C LEU A 123 -2.90 11.93 3.13
N GLU A 124 -4.20 11.84 2.84
CA GLU A 124 -5.23 11.52 3.83
C GLU A 124 -5.57 10.02 3.85
N TYR A 125 -5.45 9.34 2.70
CA TYR A 125 -5.83 7.95 2.52
C TYR A 125 -4.67 7.14 1.92
N LEU A 126 -4.27 6.09 2.61
CA LEU A 126 -3.26 5.14 2.15
C LEU A 126 -3.79 3.72 2.26
N TYR A 127 -3.86 3.03 1.12
CA TYR A 127 -4.17 1.62 1.02
C TYR A 127 -2.99 0.87 0.40
N LEU A 128 -2.44 -0.10 1.12
CA LEU A 128 -1.33 -0.91 0.66
C LEU A 128 -1.74 -2.38 0.68
N LEU A 129 -1.61 -3.06 -0.47
CA LEU A 129 -1.58 -4.51 -0.57
C LEU A 129 -0.13 -4.93 -0.77
N SER A 130 0.46 -5.72 0.13
CA SER A 130 1.88 -6.05 0.04
C SER A 130 2.24 -7.40 0.66
N GLU A 131 3.38 -7.98 0.28
CA GLU A 131 4.08 -8.88 1.21
C GLU A 131 4.50 -8.07 2.46
N PRO A 132 4.63 -8.71 3.63
CA PRO A 132 5.15 -8.03 4.81
C PRO A 132 6.55 -7.45 4.56
N PRO A 133 6.88 -6.28 5.13
CA PRO A 133 8.20 -5.69 4.98
C PRO A 133 9.27 -6.62 5.57
N TYR A 134 10.26 -7.04 4.75
CA TYR A 134 11.36 -7.91 5.18
C TYR A 134 12.35 -7.22 6.14
N ARG A 135 12.30 -5.88 6.23
CA ARG A 135 13.25 -5.06 6.99
C ARG A 135 12.60 -4.40 8.20
N ARG A 136 13.45 -4.06 9.18
CA ARG A 136 13.05 -3.33 10.39
C ARG A 136 12.43 -1.99 9.98
N ILE A 137 11.13 -1.81 10.20
CA ILE A 137 10.46 -0.52 10.14
C ILE A 137 11.27 0.47 10.99
N ARG A 138 11.74 1.57 10.40
CA ARG A 138 12.50 2.59 11.10
C ARG A 138 11.55 3.68 11.52
N ILE A 139 11.13 3.65 12.79
CA ILE A 139 10.28 4.72 13.34
C ILE A 139 11.03 6.05 13.25
N LEU A 140 10.55 6.93 12.36
CA LEU A 140 11.03 8.30 12.25
C LEU A 140 10.31 9.15 13.30
N SER A 141 11.06 9.66 14.28
CA SER A 141 10.54 10.41 15.43
C SER A 141 9.87 11.77 15.11
N LYS A 142 9.79 12.14 13.83
CA LYS A 142 9.19 13.39 13.35
C LYS A 142 8.44 13.15 12.05
N PHE A 143 7.30 12.48 12.15
CA PHE A 143 6.37 12.35 11.03
C PHE A 143 5.06 13.04 11.38
N SER A 144 4.71 14.12 10.67
CA SER A 144 3.40 14.77 10.78
C SER A 144 2.58 14.33 9.59
N SER A 145 1.79 13.27 9.79
CA SER A 145 0.91 12.76 8.76
C SER A 145 -0.41 13.52 8.73
N SER A 146 -0.86 13.95 7.55
CA SER A 146 -2.26 14.30 7.31
C SER A 146 -3.15 13.05 7.17
N LEU A 147 -2.57 11.86 7.29
CA LEU A 147 -3.26 10.58 7.12
C LEU A 147 -4.39 10.42 8.14
N ILE A 148 -5.60 10.29 7.61
CA ILE A 148 -6.83 10.03 8.34
C ILE A 148 -7.18 8.53 8.28
N CYS A 149 -6.77 7.86 7.20
CA CYS A 149 -7.05 6.45 6.97
C CYS A 149 -5.81 5.69 6.49
N LEU A 150 -5.47 4.62 7.20
CA LEU A 150 -4.45 3.64 6.83
C LEU A 150 -5.09 2.27 6.68
N SER A 151 -4.92 1.64 5.53
CA SER A 151 -5.32 0.27 5.27
C SER A 151 -4.13 -0.55 4.80
N LEU A 152 -3.85 -1.63 5.53
CA LEU A 152 -2.78 -2.57 5.26
C LEU A 152 -3.39 -3.95 5.01
N ASP A 153 -3.31 -4.42 3.77
CA ASP A 153 -3.58 -5.80 3.39
C ASP A 153 -2.23 -6.49 3.16
N LEU A 154 -1.85 -7.33 4.10
CA LEU A 154 -0.57 -8.01 4.09
C LEU A 154 -0.80 -9.47 3.73
N ASN A 155 -0.08 -9.91 2.71
CA ASN A 155 -0.04 -11.31 2.30
C ASN A 155 0.66 -12.15 3.40
N GLU A 156 1.10 -13.35 3.03
CA GLU A 156 1.68 -14.33 3.93
C GLU A 156 2.82 -13.74 4.79
N ILE A 157 2.59 -13.66 6.10
CA ILE A 157 3.56 -13.28 7.11
C ILE A 157 4.14 -14.52 7.78
N GLN A 158 5.46 -14.54 7.89
CA GLN A 158 6.13 -15.58 8.67
C GLN A 158 5.72 -15.42 10.13
N ASN A 159 5.44 -16.55 10.78
CA ASN A 159 5.13 -16.58 12.20
C ASN A 159 6.38 -16.38 13.06
N LYS A 160 6.95 -15.18 12.99
CA LYS A 160 7.89 -14.69 13.98
C LYS A 160 7.15 -13.59 14.69
N THR A 161 6.87 -13.80 15.96
CA THR A 161 6.13 -12.84 16.78
C THR A 161 6.77 -11.46 16.87
N ASP A 162 8.03 -11.35 16.45
CA ASP A 162 8.81 -10.12 16.39
C ASP A 162 8.69 -9.38 15.05
N ASP A 163 8.10 -10.01 14.03
CA ASP A 163 7.87 -9.47 12.71
C ASP A 163 6.60 -8.62 12.68
N PHE A 164 6.60 -7.62 11.81
CA PHE A 164 5.42 -6.80 11.58
C PHE A 164 4.40 -7.57 10.75
N PRO A 165 3.08 -7.46 11.00
CA PRO A 165 2.41 -6.66 12.04
C PRO A 165 2.20 -7.39 13.38
N LEU A 166 2.65 -8.65 13.54
CA LEU A 166 2.45 -9.44 14.77
C LEU A 166 3.15 -8.85 16.00
N ASN A 167 4.21 -8.09 15.78
CA ASN A 167 4.85 -7.28 16.79
C ASN A 167 3.96 -6.07 17.13
N HIS A 168 3.03 -6.27 18.05
CA HIS A 168 2.09 -5.25 18.53
C HIS A 168 2.78 -3.96 19.02
N ILE A 169 4.00 -4.05 19.57
CA ILE A 169 4.76 -2.87 20.03
C ILE A 169 5.15 -2.02 18.83
N LYS A 170 5.76 -2.62 17.80
CA LYS A 170 6.13 -1.89 16.57
C LYS A 170 4.91 -1.32 15.85
N LEU A 171 3.81 -2.06 15.81
CA LEU A 171 2.57 -1.57 15.20
C LEU A 171 2.00 -0.39 16.00
N LYS A 172 2.00 -0.46 17.33
CA LYS A 172 1.58 0.64 18.19
C LYS A 172 2.43 1.87 17.99
N GLU A 173 3.76 1.73 18.02
CA GLU A 173 4.71 2.83 17.76
C GLU A 173 4.50 3.47 16.38
N LEU A 174 4.16 2.68 15.35
CA LEU A 174 3.82 3.18 14.02
C LEU A 174 2.55 4.06 14.04
N LEU A 175 1.50 3.59 14.70
CA LEU A 175 0.20 4.27 14.70
C LEU A 175 0.18 5.48 15.64
N GLU A 176 0.91 5.44 16.76
CA GLU A 176 0.99 6.55 17.73
C GLU A 176 1.53 7.83 17.11
N ILE A 177 2.41 7.74 16.12
CA ILE A 177 2.94 8.94 15.44
C ILE A 177 1.98 9.48 14.36
N MET A 178 0.93 8.74 14.00
CA MET A 178 -0.10 9.19 13.07
C MET A 178 -1.24 9.88 13.82
N ILE A 179 -0.95 11.06 14.37
CA ILE A 179 -1.85 11.79 15.29
C ILE A 179 -3.26 12.08 14.76
N ASN A 180 -3.44 12.11 13.44
CA ASN A 180 -4.73 12.39 12.78
C ASN A 180 -5.45 11.12 12.32
N LEU A 181 -4.88 9.93 12.58
CA LEU A 181 -5.42 8.66 12.10
C LEU A 181 -6.73 8.36 12.82
N GLN A 182 -7.82 8.34 12.06
CA GLN A 182 -9.15 8.02 12.57
C GLN A 182 -9.54 6.57 12.25
N LYS A 183 -9.06 6.06 11.10
CA LYS A 183 -9.36 4.73 10.61
C LYS A 183 -8.08 3.95 10.38
N PHE A 184 -8.03 2.77 10.98
CA PHE A 184 -6.98 1.81 10.74
C PHE A 184 -7.61 0.47 10.35
N HIS A 185 -7.19 -0.04 9.19
CA HIS A 185 -7.58 -1.34 8.69
C HIS A 185 -6.33 -2.20 8.55
N LEU A 186 -6.34 -3.37 9.17
CA LEU A 186 -5.33 -4.40 8.97
C LEU A 186 -6.03 -5.68 8.50
N ARG A 187 -5.39 -6.36 7.55
CA ARG A 187 -5.58 -7.76 7.24
C ARG A 187 -4.20 -8.37 7.05
N ALA A 188 -3.92 -9.50 7.68
CA ALA A 188 -2.63 -10.17 7.53
C ALA A 188 -2.80 -11.69 7.58
N TYR A 189 -2.26 -12.39 6.58
CA TYR A 189 -2.32 -13.86 6.53
C TYR A 189 -1.11 -14.48 7.25
N VAL A 190 -1.33 -15.27 8.29
CA VAL A 190 -0.33 -15.86 9.16
C VAL A 190 -0.08 -17.32 8.76
N ALA A 191 1.11 -17.62 8.23
CA ALA A 191 1.41 -18.89 7.56
C ALA A 191 1.39 -20.17 8.43
N ASP A 192 1.30 -20.06 9.75
CA ASP A 192 1.61 -21.16 10.67
C ASP A 192 0.39 -21.70 11.42
N ASN A 193 0.20 -23.01 11.29
CA ASN A 193 -0.92 -23.77 11.83
C ASN A 193 -0.80 -24.04 13.33
N GLU A 194 0.38 -23.87 13.91
CA GLU A 194 0.64 -24.25 15.30
C GLU A 194 0.44 -23.09 16.30
N ILE A 195 0.06 -21.90 15.83
CA ILE A 195 -0.10 -20.75 16.72
C ILE A 195 -1.43 -20.79 17.47
N ASP A 196 -1.34 -20.60 18.79
CA ASP A 196 -2.50 -20.25 19.58
C ASP A 196 -3.00 -18.85 19.21
N LYS A 197 -4.16 -18.80 18.55
CA LYS A 197 -4.86 -17.55 18.18
C LYS A 197 -5.10 -16.65 19.38
N ASN A 198 -5.40 -17.24 20.54
CA ASN A 198 -5.60 -16.48 21.76
C ASN A 198 -4.31 -15.81 22.23
N PHE A 199 -3.17 -16.45 22.02
CA PHE A 199 -1.88 -15.85 22.31
C PHE A 199 -1.60 -14.62 21.42
N ILE A 200 -1.87 -14.69 20.10
CA ILE A 200 -1.75 -13.51 19.22
C ILE A 200 -2.69 -12.41 19.68
N LEU A 201 -3.99 -12.70 19.82
CA LEU A 201 -5.00 -11.71 20.19
C LEU A 201 -4.72 -11.08 21.56
N SER A 202 -4.16 -11.84 22.51
CA SER A 202 -3.84 -11.31 23.83
C SER A 202 -2.84 -10.14 23.80
N LYS A 203 -2.01 -10.04 22.75
CA LYS A 203 -1.07 -8.91 22.54
C LYS A 203 -1.78 -7.61 22.15
N PHE A 204 -3.01 -7.70 21.67
CA PHE A 204 -3.83 -6.56 21.26
C PHE A 204 -4.87 -6.17 22.31
N ASN A 205 -4.71 -6.62 23.56
CA ASN A 205 -5.58 -6.25 24.70
C ASN A 205 -5.15 -4.95 25.41
N ASP A 206 -4.14 -4.24 24.90
CA ASP A 206 -3.71 -2.95 25.44
C ASP A 206 -4.80 -1.86 25.28
N PRO A 207 -5.03 -0.99 26.28
CA PRO A 207 -6.04 0.08 26.19
C PRO A 207 -5.90 0.98 24.97
N PHE A 208 -4.69 1.15 24.45
CA PHE A 208 -4.42 1.89 23.22
C PHE A 208 -5.34 1.45 22.07
N TRP A 209 -5.54 0.15 21.87
CA TRP A 209 -6.33 -0.36 20.76
C TRP A 209 -7.82 -0.06 20.96
N SER A 210 -8.33 -0.24 22.16
CA SER A 210 -9.74 0.04 22.49
C SER A 210 -10.06 1.53 22.47
N ASP A 211 -9.14 2.39 22.93
CA ASP A 211 -9.34 3.85 22.97
C ASP A 211 -9.46 4.44 21.56
N HIS A 212 -8.81 3.82 20.57
CA HIS A 212 -8.90 4.18 19.16
C HIS A 212 -10.02 3.45 18.39
N ASN A 213 -10.79 2.57 19.06
CA ASN A 213 -11.74 1.66 18.44
C ASN A 213 -11.13 0.71 17.39
N TRP A 214 -9.84 0.37 17.51
CA TRP A 214 -9.15 -0.58 16.65
C TRP A 214 -9.12 -1.96 17.30
N SER A 215 -10.27 -2.62 17.32
CA SER A 215 -10.36 -3.99 17.86
C SER A 215 -9.80 -5.00 16.86
N PHE A 216 -9.11 -6.03 17.35
CA PHE A 216 -8.56 -7.08 16.50
C PHE A 216 -9.38 -8.36 16.59
N GLY A 217 -9.54 -9.03 15.45
CA GLY A 217 -10.11 -10.35 15.31
C GLY A 217 -9.15 -11.28 14.57
N MET A 218 -9.35 -12.58 14.74
CA MET A 218 -8.60 -13.58 14.00
C MET A 218 -9.56 -14.68 13.52
N ASN A 219 -9.52 -15.00 12.24
CA ASN A 219 -10.27 -16.12 11.66
C ASN A 219 -9.31 -17.01 10.88
N GLU A 220 -9.32 -18.32 11.15
CA GLU A 220 -8.33 -19.25 10.59
C GLU A 220 -6.90 -18.70 10.75
N TYR A 221 -6.28 -18.29 9.64
CA TYR A 221 -4.93 -17.77 9.53
C TYR A 221 -4.91 -16.25 9.35
N VAL A 222 -6.04 -15.56 9.40
CA VAL A 222 -6.12 -14.13 9.08
C VAL A 222 -6.29 -13.31 10.36
N LEU A 223 -5.33 -12.45 10.67
CA LEU A 223 -5.46 -11.37 11.66
C LEU A 223 -6.06 -10.14 10.98
N PHE A 224 -7.04 -9.50 11.60
CA PHE A 224 -7.69 -8.32 11.04
C PHE A 224 -8.22 -7.34 12.09
N THR A 225 -8.50 -6.10 11.70
CA THR A 225 -9.17 -5.09 12.54
C THR A 225 -10.68 -5.05 12.29
N LEU A 226 -11.48 -4.82 13.32
CA LEU A 226 -12.93 -4.69 13.28
C LEU A 226 -13.41 -3.21 13.24
N PRO A 227 -14.56 -2.92 12.61
CA PRO A 227 -15.36 -3.85 11.80
C PRO A 227 -14.63 -4.18 10.49
N TYR A 228 -14.50 -5.46 10.19
CA TYR A 228 -13.87 -5.93 8.96
C TYR A 228 -14.97 -6.18 7.93
N GLN A 229 -14.92 -5.46 6.81
CA GLN A 229 -15.82 -5.71 5.69
C GLN A 229 -15.17 -6.78 4.81
N PHE A 230 -15.80 -7.96 4.74
CA PHE A 230 -15.32 -9.09 3.95
C PHE A 230 -15.58 -8.93 2.43
N ASP A 231 -16.23 -7.85 1.99
CA ASP A 231 -17.01 -7.84 0.73
C ASP A 231 -16.39 -7.06 -0.47
N ASP A 232 -15.18 -6.49 -0.39
CA ASP A 232 -14.71 -5.57 -1.45
C ASP A 232 -13.67 -6.15 -2.45
N PHE A 233 -13.27 -7.43 -2.35
CA PHE A 233 -12.27 -8.02 -3.27
C PHE A 233 -12.51 -9.52 -3.60
N GLU A 234 -13.75 -9.89 -3.93
CA GLU A 234 -14.00 -11.06 -4.81
C GLU A 234 -13.90 -10.66 -6.29
#